data_AF-A0A363TGP7-F1
#
_entry.id   AF-A0A363TGP7-F1
#
_cell.length_a   1.000
_cell.length_b   1.000
_cell.length_c   1.000
_cell.angle_alpha   90.00
_cell.angle_beta   90.00
_cell.angle_gamma   90.00
#
_symmetry.space_group_name_H-M   'P 1'
#
loop_
_entity.id
_entity.type
_entity.pdbx_description
1 polymer ?
#
loop_
_entity_poly.entity_id
_entity_poly.type
_entity_poly.pdbx_seq_one_letter_code
_entity_poly.pdbx_strand_id
1 'polypeptide(L)'
;MTLANRVDPFGALHATPARGLFLGNRGGRFHRSDLTLGRRRWASKQWICCRLAFKDRRRAVWRTGYTELFFLDEPTALAAGHRPC
;
A
#
# COMPACT_ATOMS: atom_id res chain seq x y z
N MET A 1 0.08 -6.06 -15.77
CA MET A 1 -0.48 -6.83 -14.64
C MET A 1 -0.83 -5.89 -13.51
N THR A 2 -1.94 -6.16 -12.82
CA THR A 2 -2.41 -5.36 -11.69
C THR A 2 -1.88 -5.94 -10.39
N LEU A 3 -1.09 -5.18 -9.63
CA LEU A 3 -0.54 -5.62 -8.35
C LEU A 3 -1.65 -5.73 -7.28
N ALA A 4 -1.53 -6.72 -6.40
CA ALA A 4 -2.41 -6.92 -5.25
C ALA A 4 -2.06 -5.94 -4.11
N ASN A 5 -2.27 -4.65 -4.36
CA ASN A 5 -1.84 -3.57 -3.48
C ASN A 5 -2.91 -2.51 -3.20
N ARG A 6 -4.17 -2.81 -3.53
CA ARG A 6 -5.30 -1.96 -3.12
C ARG A 6 -5.89 -2.52 -1.85
N VAL A 7 -6.16 -1.66 -0.89
CA VAL A 7 -6.58 -2.06 0.45
C VAL A 7 -8.03 -1.67 0.65
N ASP A 8 -8.85 -2.62 1.09
CA ASP A 8 -10.22 -2.34 1.53
C ASP A 8 -10.27 -1.90 3.01
N PRO A 9 -11.43 -1.44 3.52
CA PRO A 9 -11.54 -1.00 4.91
C PRO A 9 -11.24 -2.09 5.96
N PHE A 10 -11.28 -3.37 5.59
CA PHE A 10 -10.96 -4.51 6.46
C PHE A 10 -9.49 -4.93 6.36
N GLY A 11 -8.71 -4.26 5.52
CA GLY A 11 -7.30 -4.52 5.33
C GLY A 11 -6.97 -5.66 4.36
N ALA A 12 -7.92 -6.17 3.59
CA ALA A 12 -7.63 -7.16 2.55
C ALA A 12 -6.96 -6.49 1.33
N LEU A 13 -6.17 -7.27 0.59
CA LEU A 13 -5.40 -6.79 -0.57
C LEU A 13 -6.03 -7.27 -1.87
N HIS A 14 -6.26 -6.34 -2.80
CA HIS A 14 -6.97 -6.56 -4.04
C HIS A 14 -6.11 -6.18 -5.26
N ALA A 15 -6.20 -6.99 -6.32
CA ALA A 15 -5.58 -6.72 -7.62
C ALA A 15 -6.60 -6.04 -8.56
N THR A 16 -6.85 -4.75 -8.36
CA THR A 16 -7.78 -3.94 -9.15
C THR A 16 -7.09 -2.74 -9.82
N PRO A 17 -7.48 -2.34 -11.05
CA PRO A 17 -6.88 -1.20 -11.74
C PRO A 17 -7.16 0.15 -11.06
N ALA A 18 -8.05 0.20 -10.05
CA ALA A 18 -8.36 1.40 -9.30
C ALA A 18 -7.08 2.12 -8.82
N ARG A 19 -6.96 3.43 -9.11
CA ARG A 19 -5.76 4.19 -8.75
C ARG A 19 -5.66 4.45 -7.24
N GLY A 20 -6.78 4.81 -6.62
CA GLY A 20 -6.83 5.32 -5.24
C GLY A 20 -6.42 6.80 -5.14
N LEU A 21 -6.66 7.39 -3.97
CA LEU A 21 -6.33 8.78 -3.64
C LEU A 21 -5.18 8.89 -2.62
N PHE A 22 -4.86 7.81 -1.91
CA PHE A 22 -3.83 7.75 -0.88
C PHE A 22 -2.85 6.60 -1.11
N LEU A 23 -1.63 6.80 -0.64
CA LEU A 23 -0.54 5.83 -0.63
C LEU A 23 -0.27 5.40 0.81
N GLY A 24 0.16 4.18 1.04
CA GLY A 24 0.66 3.78 2.35
C GLY A 24 1.59 2.59 2.30
N ASN A 25 1.91 2.09 3.49
CA ASN A 25 2.68 0.87 3.66
C ASN A 25 2.25 0.13 4.93
N ARG A 26 2.71 -1.11 5.04
CA ARG A 26 2.62 -1.89 6.27
C ARG A 26 4.00 -2.23 6.82
N GLY A 27 4.76 -1.18 7.16
CA GLY A 27 6.00 -1.29 7.91
C GLY A 27 7.23 -1.76 7.14
N GLY A 28 7.16 -1.89 5.81
CA GLY A 28 8.31 -2.30 4.99
C GLY A 28 7.97 -3.20 3.80
N ARG A 29 8.95 -4.00 3.36
CA ARG A 29 8.83 -4.90 2.21
C ARG A 29 8.21 -6.25 2.60
N PHE A 30 7.14 -6.64 1.93
CA PHE A 30 6.55 -7.98 2.03
C PHE A 30 6.13 -8.56 0.66
N HIS A 31 6.28 -7.80 -0.44
CA HIS A 31 6.30 -8.36 -1.79
C HIS A 31 7.62 -9.09 -2.09
N ARG A 32 7.57 -10.05 -3.01
CA ARG A 32 8.72 -10.82 -3.53
C ARG A 32 9.33 -10.13 -4.75
N SER A 33 10.52 -10.57 -5.19
CA SER A 33 11.21 -9.99 -6.36
C SER A 33 10.44 -10.13 -7.67
N ASP A 34 9.54 -11.10 -7.78
CA ASP A 34 8.68 -11.36 -8.93
C ASP A 34 7.36 -10.54 -8.91
N LEU A 35 7.26 -9.54 -8.02
CA LEU A 35 6.08 -8.69 -7.84
C LEU A 35 4.83 -9.44 -7.34
N THR A 36 5.02 -10.57 -6.66
CA THR A 36 3.94 -11.32 -5.99
C THR A 36 3.99 -11.14 -4.47
N LEU A 37 2.93 -11.58 -3.78
CA LEU A 37 2.88 -11.59 -2.32
C LEU A 37 3.23 -12.97 -1.76
N GLY A 38 3.98 -12.99 -0.65
CA GLY A 38 4.16 -14.19 0.17
C GLY A 38 2.97 -14.46 1.11
N ARG A 39 3.20 -15.20 2.19
CA ARG A 39 2.18 -15.39 3.26
C ARG A 39 2.02 -14.14 4.13
N ARG A 40 3.10 -13.37 4.30
CA ARG A 40 3.13 -12.15 5.13
C ARG A 40 2.27 -11.04 4.50
N ARG A 41 1.60 -10.24 5.34
CA ARG A 41 0.78 -9.08 4.92
C ARG A 41 1.26 -7.72 5.47
N TRP A 42 2.32 -7.72 6.27
CA TRP A 42 2.99 -6.54 6.82
C TRP A 42 4.40 -6.90 7.29
N ALA A 43 5.35 -5.98 7.24
CA ALA A 43 6.69 -6.17 7.79
C ALA A 43 6.82 -5.72 9.26
N SER A 44 6.03 -4.73 9.69
CA SER A 44 5.95 -4.29 11.10
C SER A 44 4.54 -3.77 11.41
N LYS A 45 4.28 -3.28 12.64
CA LYS A 45 3.00 -2.67 13.05
C LYS A 45 2.91 -1.16 12.74
N GLN A 46 3.97 -0.55 12.18
CA GLN A 46 3.96 0.87 11.80
C GLN A 46 3.33 1.01 10.42
N TRP A 47 2.02 1.26 10.38
CA TRP A 47 1.24 1.33 9.15
C TRP A 47 0.87 2.78 8.90
N ILE A 48 1.36 3.33 7.80
CA ILE A 48 1.20 4.75 7.49
C ILE A 48 0.33 4.96 6.27
N CYS A 49 -0.47 6.02 6.30
CA CYS A 49 -1.24 6.56 5.19
C CYS A 49 -0.70 7.96 4.85
N CYS A 50 -0.39 8.19 3.59
CA CYS A 50 0.20 9.40 3.06
C CYS A 50 -0.52 9.87 1.81
N ARG A 51 -0.31 11.15 1.48
CA ARG A 51 -0.74 11.71 0.20
C ARG A 51 -0.11 10.95 -0.96
N LEU A 52 -0.92 10.66 -1.99
CA LEU A 52 -0.47 9.99 -3.21
C LEU A 52 0.55 10.81 -4.00
N ALA A 53 0.35 12.13 -4.07
CA ALA A 53 1.25 13.07 -4.72
C ALA A 53 1.99 13.90 -3.67
N PHE A 54 3.31 13.79 -3.64
CA PHE A 54 4.15 14.53 -2.70
C PHE A 54 5.47 14.91 -3.36
N LYS A 55 5.76 16.22 -3.44
CA LYS A 55 7.02 16.77 -3.97
C LYS A 55 7.42 16.20 -5.34
N ASP A 56 6.44 15.99 -6.24
CA ASP A 56 6.62 15.38 -7.57
C ASP A 56 7.43 14.07 -7.59
N ARG A 57 7.39 13.30 -6.48
CA ARG A 57 8.13 12.04 -6.40
C ARG A 57 7.48 10.97 -7.27
N ARG A 58 8.28 10.37 -8.15
CA ARG A 58 7.89 9.22 -8.98
C ARG A 58 8.67 7.99 -8.56
N ARG A 59 7.99 6.84 -8.50
CA ARG A 59 8.59 5.56 -8.07
C ARG A 59 8.02 4.42 -8.90
N ALA A 60 8.86 3.42 -9.18
CA ALA A 60 8.40 2.14 -9.68
C ALA A 60 7.83 1.32 -8.50
N VAL A 61 6.52 1.12 -8.51
CA VAL A 61 5.79 0.41 -7.44
C VAL A 61 6.33 -1.00 -7.28
N TRP A 62 6.58 -1.42 -6.04
CA TRP A 62 7.10 -2.75 -5.68
C TRP A 62 8.46 -3.10 -6.31
N ARG A 63 9.31 -2.11 -6.62
CA ARG A 63 10.71 -2.36 -7.00
C ARG A 63 11.67 -2.31 -5.82
N THR A 64 11.76 -1.14 -5.18
CA THR A 64 12.76 -0.88 -4.12
C THR A 64 12.10 -0.29 -2.88
N GLY A 65 12.61 -0.67 -1.71
CA GLY A 65 12.08 -0.22 -0.43
C GLY A 65 10.87 -1.03 0.03
N TYR A 66 9.81 -0.35 0.47
CA TYR A 66 8.64 -0.97 1.07
C TYR A 66 7.61 -1.43 0.03
N THR A 67 6.59 -2.16 0.48
CA THR A 67 5.44 -2.53 -0.36
C THR A 67 4.45 -1.39 -0.34
N GLU A 68 4.40 -0.62 -1.42
CA GLU A 68 3.41 0.44 -1.59
C GLU A 68 1.99 -0.15 -1.63
N LEU A 69 1.09 0.46 -0.88
CA LEU A 69 -0.34 0.17 -0.82
C LEU A 69 -1.14 1.40 -1.23
N PHE A 70 -2.32 1.20 -1.80
CA PHE A 70 -3.17 2.28 -2.29
C PHE A 70 -4.59 2.14 -1.72
N PHE A 71 -5.16 3.27 -1.34
CA PHE A 71 -6.50 3.34 -0.73
C PHE A 71 -7.41 4.19 -1.58
N LEU A 72 -8.70 3.84 -1.61
CA LEU A 72 -9.73 4.64 -2.29
C LEU A 72 -9.73 6.07 -1.74
N ASP A 73 -9.75 6.20 -0.42
CA ASP A 73 -9.78 7.45 0.33
C ASP A 73 -9.09 7.28 1.71
N GLU A 74 -9.01 8.37 2.47
CA GLU A 74 -8.42 8.36 3.82
C GLU A 74 -9.22 7.52 4.82
N PRO A 75 -10.58 7.60 4.89
CA PRO A 75 -11.36 6.75 5.78
C PRO A 75 -11.10 5.25 5.58
N THR A 76 -10.96 4.80 4.33
CA THR A 76 -10.59 3.41 4.00
C THR A 76 -9.24 3.04 4.63
N ALA A 77 -8.24 3.92 4.54
CA ALA A 77 -6.92 3.67 5.12
C ALA A 77 -6.95 3.60 6.64
N LEU A 78 -7.69 4.52 7.28
CA LEU A 78 -7.83 4.58 8.73
C LEU A 78 -8.59 3.38 9.29
N ALA A 79 -9.67 2.97 8.62
CA ALA A 79 -10.43 1.75 8.94
C ALA A 79 -9.54 0.50 8.84
N ALA A 80 -8.68 0.44 7.82
CA ALA A 80 -7.69 -0.62 7.64
C ALA A 80 -6.51 -0.55 8.65
N GLY A 81 -6.56 0.34 9.65
CA GLY A 81 -5.60 0.44 10.76
C GLY A 81 -4.38 1.30 10.48
N HIS A 82 -4.33 2.04 9.37
CA HIS A 82 -3.20 2.95 9.10
C HIS A 82 -3.35 4.25 9.90
N ARG A 83 -2.24 4.97 10.10
CA ARG A 83 -2.20 6.29 10.72
C ARG A 83 -1.60 7.32 9.76
N PRO A 84 -2.00 8.60 9.81
CA PRO A 84 -1.40 9.62 8.98
C PRO A 84 0.12 9.69 9.20
N CYS A 85 0.86 9.87 8.10
CA CYS A 85 2.15 10.53 8.17
C CYS A 85 1.95 12.05 8.34
#